data_AF-A0A914MK77-F1
#
_entry.id   AF-A0A914MK77-F1
#
_cell.length_a   1.000
_cell.length_b   1.000
_cell.length_c   1.000
_cell.angle_alpha   90.00
_cell.angle_beta   90.00
_cell.angle_gamma   90.00
#
_symmetry.space_group_name_H-M   'P 1'
#
loop_
_entity.id
_entity.type
_entity.pdbx_description
1 polymer ?
#
loop_
_entity_poly.entity_id
_entity_poly.type
_entity_poly.pdbx_seq_one_letter_code
_entity_poly.pdbx_strand_id
1 'polypeptide(L)'
;MENTFNSTFSFSSDARFNTDIDGVRVFTRRSTSLLLPIQDASKSVLGLGSNEPGALLYGSAVKLEQKSHASYEFIRSINPEDMNIAVDQCLSVAAHHFDSKLQKQLLKAASIGMRRCQRPYDADKFVRICRLLRVLNALRLMGIPLTFTQLEELSPASIVDPLRIFGN
;
A
#
# COMPACT_ATOMS: atom_id res chain seq x y z
N MET A 1 -7.56 2.59 28.79
CA MET A 1 -6.16 2.21 29.04
C MET A 1 -5.43 2.30 27.72
N GLU A 2 -4.74 3.40 27.45
CA GLU A 2 -3.86 3.51 26.28
C GLU A 2 -2.64 2.62 26.53
N ASN A 3 -2.61 1.44 25.91
CA ASN A 3 -1.38 0.65 25.84
C ASN A 3 -0.39 1.40 24.95
N THR A 4 0.48 2.21 25.57
CA THR A 4 1.62 2.80 24.87
C THR A 4 2.64 1.69 24.61
N PHE A 5 2.56 1.09 23.42
CA PHE A 5 3.60 0.17 22.95
C PHE A 5 4.88 0.97 22.70
N ASN A 6 5.78 1.01 23.68
CA ASN A 6 7.10 1.59 23.51
C ASN A 6 7.93 0.71 22.56
N SER A 7 8.05 1.13 21.31
CA SER A 7 8.91 0.49 20.31
C SER A 7 10.28 1.16 20.34
N THR A 8 11.32 0.39 20.66
CA THR A 8 12.72 0.89 20.65
C THR A 8 13.39 0.48 19.34
N PHE A 9 13.93 1.45 18.61
CA PHE A 9 14.71 1.23 17.39
C PHE A 9 16.18 1.53 17.64
N SER A 10 17.08 0.61 17.28
CA SER A 10 18.53 0.77 17.44
C SER A 10 19.22 0.95 16.09
N PHE A 11 20.15 1.89 16.01
CA PHE A 11 20.92 2.19 14.80
C PHE A 11 22.41 1.96 15.06
N SER A 12 23.15 1.50 14.05
CA SER A 12 24.57 1.09 14.17
C SER A 12 25.58 2.25 14.15
N SER A 13 25.12 3.46 13.88
CA SER A 13 25.94 4.68 13.85
C SER A 13 25.13 5.88 14.34
N ASP A 14 25.80 7.03 14.46
CA ASP A 14 25.15 8.32 14.67
C ASP A 14 23.95 8.48 13.71
N ALA A 15 22.79 8.78 14.29
CA ALA A 15 21.53 8.93 13.58
C ALA A 15 21.03 10.36 13.76
N ARG A 16 20.61 10.98 12.65
CA ARG A 16 19.86 12.23 12.66
C ARG A 16 18.43 11.93 12.22
N PHE A 17 17.46 12.64 12.79
CA PHE A 17 16.07 12.44 12.44
C PHE A 17 15.45 13.73 11.92
N ASN A 18 14.49 13.58 11.02
CA ASN A 18 13.59 14.63 10.57
C ASN A 18 12.15 14.13 10.67
N THR A 19 11.24 15.03 11.05
CA THR A 19 9.82 14.72 11.07
C THR A 19 9.27 14.96 9.66
N ASP A 20 8.73 13.90 9.06
CA ASP A 20 7.98 13.97 7.82
C ASP A 20 6.48 14.04 8.16
N ILE A 21 5.63 14.34 7.16
CA ILE A 21 4.18 14.51 7.34
C ILE A 21 3.46 13.27 7.90
N ASP A 22 4.04 12.08 7.70
CA ASP A 22 3.43 10.79 7.99
C ASP A 22 4.34 9.86 8.80
N GLY A 23 5.48 10.36 9.28
CA GLY A 23 6.40 9.58 10.11
C GLY A 23 7.73 10.28 10.40
N VAL A 24 8.73 9.48 10.77
CA VAL A 24 10.06 9.96 11.13
C VAL A 24 11.10 9.39 10.19
N ARG A 25 11.80 10.26 9.48
CA ARG A 25 12.93 9.90 8.62
C ARG A 25 14.20 9.88 9.43
N VAL A 26 14.94 8.79 9.35
CA VAL A 26 16.20 8.59 10.07
C VAL A 26 17.33 8.47 9.06
N PHE A 27 18.33 9.33 9.22
CA PHE A 27 19.54 9.35 8.41
C PHE A 27 20.70 8.82 9.23
N THR A 28 21.38 7.80 8.70
CA THR A 28 22.65 7.29 9.22
C THR A 28 23.76 7.58 8.22
N ARG A 29 25.02 7.28 8.57
CA ARG A 29 26.13 7.43 7.62
C ARG A 29 26.01 6.56 6.37
N ARG A 30 25.18 5.50 6.40
CA ARG A 30 25.09 4.48 5.34
C ARG A 30 23.70 4.31 4.74
N SER A 31 22.66 4.83 5.37
CA SER A 31 21.29 4.59 4.94
C SER A 31 20.34 5.71 5.38
N THR A 32 19.26 5.84 4.62
CA THR A 32 18.07 6.60 4.99
C THR A 32 16.94 5.62 5.22
N SER A 33 16.38 5.62 6.42
CA SER A 33 15.26 4.76 6.82
C SER A 33 14.05 5.63 7.14
N LEU A 34 12.84 5.09 6.98
CA LEU A 34 11.60 5.77 7.32
C LEU A 34 10.80 4.94 8.31
N LEU A 35 10.47 5.53 9.45
CA LEU A 35 9.64 4.93 10.48
C LEU A 35 8.21 5.46 10.32
N LEU A 36 7.29 4.56 10.02
CA LEU A 36 5.88 4.87 9.82
C LEU A 36 5.03 4.14 10.87
N PRO A 37 3.97 4.78 11.40
CA PRO A 37 2.99 4.07 12.19
C PRO A 37 2.26 3.04 11.32
N ILE A 38 1.88 1.91 11.93
CA ILE A 38 1.06 0.91 11.25
C ILE A 38 -0.33 1.51 11.05
N GLN A 39 -0.67 1.76 9.78
CA GLN A 39 -1.95 2.32 9.37
C GLN A 39 -3.09 1.36 9.71
N ASP A 40 -4.21 1.89 10.23
CA ASP A 40 -5.35 1.06 10.59
C ASP A 40 -5.95 0.35 9.37
N ALA A 41 -5.96 0.99 8.21
CA ALA A 41 -6.33 0.34 6.94
C ALA A 41 -5.48 -0.92 6.66
N SER A 42 -4.19 -0.90 7.00
CA SER A 42 -3.31 -2.07 6.83
C SER A 42 -3.66 -3.18 7.81
N LYS A 43 -3.99 -2.84 9.06
CA LYS A 43 -4.48 -3.82 10.05
C LYS A 43 -5.82 -4.40 9.62
N SER A 44 -6.71 -3.59 9.06
CA SER A 44 -8.01 -4.03 8.56
C SER A 44 -7.86 -5.05 7.44
N VAL A 45 -6.98 -4.86 6.46
CA VAL A 45 -6.85 -5.79 5.31
C VAL A 45 -5.90 -6.96 5.57
N LEU A 46 -4.79 -6.72 6.28
CA LEU A 46 -3.71 -7.69 6.47
C LEU A 46 -3.68 -8.31 7.88
N GLY A 47 -4.54 -7.83 8.78
CA GLY A 47 -4.64 -8.33 10.14
C GLY A 47 -5.12 -9.78 10.18
N LEU A 48 -4.49 -10.56 11.06
CA LEU A 48 -4.88 -11.95 11.29
C LEU A 48 -6.32 -12.02 11.80
N GLY A 49 -7.14 -12.85 11.16
CA GLY A 49 -8.55 -13.03 11.54
C GLY A 49 -9.45 -11.84 11.22
N SER A 50 -8.99 -10.87 10.42
CA SER A 50 -9.84 -9.78 9.96
C SER A 50 -10.92 -10.29 9.01
N ASN A 51 -12.16 -9.85 9.26
CA ASN A 51 -13.33 -10.12 8.42
C ASN A 51 -13.76 -8.88 7.63
N GLU A 52 -12.90 -7.86 7.54
CA GLU A 52 -13.14 -6.69 6.71
C GLU A 52 -13.27 -7.07 5.22
N PRO A 53 -14.11 -6.38 4.42
CA PRO A 53 -14.33 -6.72 3.01
C PRO A 53 -13.03 -6.83 2.20
N GLY A 54 -12.09 -5.92 2.42
CA GLY A 54 -10.77 -5.92 1.79
C GLY A 54 -9.89 -7.08 2.26
N ALA A 55 -9.98 -7.52 3.52
CA ALA A 55 -9.27 -8.69 4.02
C ALA A 55 -9.77 -9.98 3.34
N LEU A 56 -11.08 -10.13 3.22
CA LEU A 56 -11.69 -11.26 2.51
C LEU A 56 -11.29 -11.25 1.03
N LEU A 57 -11.30 -10.08 0.39
CA LEU A 57 -10.91 -9.95 -1.02
C LEU A 57 -9.42 -10.27 -1.21
N TYR A 58 -8.55 -9.78 -0.33
CA TYR A 58 -7.13 -10.12 -0.33
C TYR A 58 -6.91 -11.63 -0.12
N GLY A 59 -7.60 -12.22 0.87
CA GLY A 59 -7.59 -13.66 1.14
C GLY A 59 -7.99 -14.48 -0.09
N SER A 60 -9.00 -14.04 -0.84
CA SER A 60 -9.41 -14.68 -2.08
C SER A 60 -8.29 -14.72 -3.14
N ALA A 61 -7.53 -13.64 -3.27
CA ALA A 61 -6.42 -13.55 -4.22
C ALA A 61 -5.25 -14.47 -3.82
N VAL A 62 -4.95 -14.55 -2.51
CA VAL A 62 -3.94 -15.47 -1.98
C VAL A 62 -4.34 -16.93 -2.23
N LYS A 63 -5.61 -17.29 -1.97
CA LYS A 63 -6.12 -18.64 -2.25
C LYS A 63 -6.13 -18.97 -3.74
N LEU A 64 -6.43 -18.00 -4.58
CA LEU A 64 -6.37 -18.16 -6.04
C LEU A 64 -4.93 -18.41 -6.52
N GLU A 65 -3.93 -17.75 -5.94
CA GLU A 65 -2.52 -18.03 -6.22
C GLU A 65 -2.10 -19.44 -5.83
N GLN A 66 -2.67 -19.96 -4.74
CA GLN A 66 -2.50 -21.34 -4.30
C GLN A 66 -3.28 -22.35 -5.13
N LYS A 67 -3.98 -21.93 -6.20
CA LYS A 67 -4.88 -22.77 -7.02
C LYS A 67 -5.96 -23.48 -6.17
N SER A 68 -6.36 -22.86 -5.06
CA SER A 68 -7.36 -23.41 -4.15
C SER A 68 -8.76 -22.91 -4.53
N HIS A 69 -9.73 -23.82 -4.61
CA HIS A 69 -11.13 -23.46 -4.83
C HIS A 69 -11.73 -22.61 -3.70
N ALA A 70 -11.10 -22.59 -2.52
CA ALA A 70 -11.50 -21.75 -1.39
C ALA A 70 -11.56 -20.26 -1.74
N SER A 71 -10.87 -19.80 -2.80
CA SER A 71 -10.97 -18.41 -3.26
C SER A 71 -12.41 -17.96 -3.53
N TYR A 72 -13.27 -18.87 -4.00
CA TYR A 72 -14.68 -18.56 -4.28
C TYR A 72 -15.49 -18.35 -3.00
N GLU A 73 -15.16 -19.05 -1.91
CA GLU A 73 -15.82 -18.91 -0.62
C GLU A 73 -15.56 -17.51 -0.04
N PHE A 74 -14.31 -17.05 -0.08
CA PHE A 74 -13.93 -15.70 0.34
C PHE A 74 -14.64 -14.60 -0.46
N ILE A 75 -14.80 -14.79 -1.78
CA ILE A 75 -15.53 -13.80 -2.59
C ILE A 75 -17.01 -13.81 -2.24
N ARG A 76 -17.58 -15.00 -2.01
CA ARG A 76 -19.00 -15.16 -1.66
C ARG A 76 -19.34 -14.64 -0.26
N SER A 77 -18.36 -14.61 0.66
CA SER A 77 -18.55 -14.02 1.99
C SER A 77 -18.55 -12.50 2.00
N ILE A 78 -18.14 -11.85 0.91
CA ILE A 78 -18.21 -10.38 0.78
C ILE A 78 -19.62 -10.01 0.33
N ASN A 79 -20.27 -9.12 1.08
CA ASN A 79 -21.57 -8.60 0.65
C ASN A 79 -21.41 -7.88 -0.70
N PRO A 80 -22.30 -8.12 -1.68
CA PRO A 80 -22.20 -7.50 -2.99
C PRO A 80 -22.16 -5.95 -2.97
N GLU A 81 -22.84 -5.31 -2.02
CA GLU A 81 -22.81 -3.87 -1.79
C GLU A 81 -21.43 -3.36 -1.32
N ASP A 82 -20.69 -4.19 -0.58
CA ASP A 82 -19.39 -3.85 0.00
C ASP A 82 -18.21 -4.13 -0.95
N MET A 83 -18.47 -4.68 -2.14
CA MET A 83 -17.40 -5.03 -3.08
C MET A 83 -16.58 -3.81 -3.52
N ASN A 84 -17.21 -2.65 -3.71
CA ASN A 84 -16.48 -1.41 -4.02
C ASN A 84 -15.57 -0.99 -2.86
N ILE A 85 -16.05 -1.13 -1.61
CA ILE A 85 -15.27 -0.84 -0.41
C ILE A 85 -14.08 -1.80 -0.32
N ALA A 86 -14.29 -3.10 -0.59
CA ALA A 86 -13.22 -4.10 -0.60
C ALA A 86 -12.11 -3.76 -1.61
N VAL A 87 -12.49 -3.31 -2.81
CA VAL A 87 -11.54 -2.85 -3.84
C VAL A 87 -10.78 -1.62 -3.36
N ASP A 88 -11.47 -0.60 -2.85
CA ASP A 88 -10.85 0.63 -2.36
C ASP A 88 -9.89 0.37 -1.19
N GLN A 89 -10.27 -0.50 -0.25
CA GLN A 89 -9.41 -0.93 0.86
C GLN A 89 -8.14 -1.61 0.33
N CYS A 90 -8.25 -2.56 -0.62
CA CYS A 90 -7.08 -3.21 -1.22
C CYS A 90 -6.16 -2.21 -1.93
N LEU A 91 -6.73 -1.27 -2.70
CA LEU A 91 -5.95 -0.24 -3.41
C LEU A 91 -5.24 0.71 -2.45
N SER A 92 -5.94 1.17 -1.41
CA SER A 92 -5.37 2.03 -0.38
C SER A 92 -4.21 1.35 0.35
N VAL A 93 -4.39 0.10 0.78
CA VAL A 93 -3.33 -0.65 1.46
C VAL A 93 -2.16 -0.92 0.53
N ALA A 94 -2.39 -1.20 -0.75
CA ALA A 94 -1.32 -1.35 -1.74
C ALA A 94 -0.48 -0.07 -1.85
N ALA A 95 -1.13 1.09 -1.94
CA ALA A 95 -0.47 2.38 -2.10
C ALA A 95 0.49 2.71 -0.94
N HIS A 96 0.08 2.40 0.30
CA HIS A 96 0.85 2.72 1.51
C HIS A 96 1.98 1.71 1.81
N HIS A 97 1.96 0.52 1.20
CA HIS A 97 3.00 -0.49 1.43
C HIS A 97 4.24 -0.27 0.57
N PHE A 98 5.37 -0.79 1.07
CA PHE A 98 6.68 -0.73 0.39
C PHE A 98 7.05 -2.05 -0.30
N ASP A 99 6.49 -3.18 0.14
CA ASP A 99 6.76 -4.47 -0.48
C ASP A 99 6.04 -4.62 -1.83
N SER A 100 6.83 -4.64 -2.91
CA SER A 100 6.33 -4.80 -4.28
C SER A 100 5.59 -6.12 -4.51
N LYS A 101 5.90 -7.19 -3.77
CA LYS A 101 5.21 -8.47 -3.88
C LYS A 101 3.80 -8.36 -3.31
N LEU A 102 3.69 -7.85 -2.08
CA LEU A 102 2.40 -7.59 -1.43
C LEU A 102 1.53 -6.61 -2.22
N GLN A 103 2.11 -5.52 -2.73
CA GLN A 103 1.42 -4.57 -3.61
C GLN A 103 0.77 -5.27 -4.81
N LYS A 104 1.51 -6.15 -5.51
CA LYS A 104 0.98 -6.91 -6.66
C LYS A 104 -0.18 -7.83 -6.26
N GLN A 105 -0.09 -8.48 -5.11
CA GLN A 105 -1.16 -9.34 -4.59
C GLN A 105 -2.43 -8.52 -4.28
N LEU A 106 -2.28 -7.35 -3.66
CA LEU A 106 -3.39 -6.43 -3.38
C LEU A 106 -4.01 -5.86 -4.66
N LEU A 107 -3.22 -5.48 -5.65
CA LEU A 107 -3.71 -5.04 -6.97
C LEU A 107 -4.47 -6.16 -7.70
N LYS A 108 -4.01 -7.41 -7.57
CA LYS A 108 -4.71 -8.57 -8.11
C LYS A 108 -6.05 -8.80 -7.41
N ALA A 109 -6.09 -8.68 -6.09
CA ALA A 109 -7.33 -8.72 -5.31
C ALA A 109 -8.32 -7.64 -5.78
N ALA A 110 -7.87 -6.39 -5.87
CA ALA A 110 -8.68 -5.28 -6.39
C ALA A 110 -9.20 -5.56 -7.81
N SER A 111 -8.36 -6.06 -8.72
CA SER A 111 -8.77 -6.43 -10.08
C SER A 111 -9.86 -7.51 -10.11
N ILE A 112 -9.80 -8.49 -9.19
CA ILE A 112 -10.85 -9.50 -9.03
C ILE A 112 -12.15 -8.85 -8.56
N GLY A 113 -12.08 -7.99 -7.54
CA GLY A 113 -13.23 -7.30 -6.98
C GLY A 113 -13.94 -6.39 -7.98
N MET A 114 -13.19 -5.65 -8.80
CA MET A 114 -13.74 -4.79 -9.87
C MET A 114 -14.65 -5.55 -10.84
N ARG A 115 -14.36 -6.83 -11.13
CA ARG A 115 -15.18 -7.69 -12.01
C ARG A 115 -16.43 -8.25 -11.32
N ARG A 116 -16.56 -8.04 -10.00
CA ARG A 116 -17.61 -8.59 -9.14
C ARG A 116 -18.47 -7.50 -8.52
N CYS A 117 -18.17 -6.23 -8.75
CA CYS A 117 -19.03 -5.13 -8.35
C CYS A 117 -20.37 -5.18 -9.09
N GLN A 118 -21.47 -4.90 -8.39
CA GLN A 118 -22.80 -4.79 -9.00
C GLN A 118 -22.91 -3.62 -9.98
N ARG A 119 -22.19 -2.53 -9.69
CA ARG A 119 -22.06 -1.36 -10.55
C ARG A 119 -20.64 -1.28 -11.10
N PRO A 120 -20.43 -0.74 -12.30
CA PRO A 120 -19.09 -0.53 -12.84
C PRO A 120 -18.22 0.24 -11.84
N TYR A 121 -17.08 -0.34 -11.47
CA TYR A 121 -16.09 0.34 -10.65
C TYR A 121 -15.31 1.36 -11.50
N ASP A 122 -14.92 2.47 -10.88
CA ASP A 122 -14.12 3.52 -11.51
C ASP A 122 -12.69 3.02 -11.82
N ALA A 123 -12.46 2.61 -13.06
CA ALA A 123 -11.17 2.08 -13.50
C ALA A 123 -10.04 3.12 -13.44
N ASP A 124 -10.35 4.42 -13.46
CA ASP A 124 -9.33 5.47 -13.43
C ASP A 124 -8.60 5.50 -12.09
N LYS A 125 -9.31 5.22 -10.98
CA LYS A 125 -8.69 5.06 -9.65
C LYS A 125 -7.67 3.93 -9.65
N PHE A 126 -8.03 2.77 -10.20
CA PHE A 126 -7.13 1.61 -10.28
C PHE A 126 -5.87 1.94 -11.08
N VAL A 127 -6.04 2.56 -12.25
CA VAL A 127 -4.93 2.95 -13.13
C VAL A 127 -4.04 4.01 -12.47
N ARG A 128 -4.63 4.99 -11.77
CA ARG A 128 -3.90 6.00 -11.00
C ARG A 128 -2.99 5.35 -9.96
N ILE A 129 -3.52 4.44 -9.14
CA ILE A 129 -2.73 3.74 -8.11
C ILE A 129 -1.59 2.93 -8.75
N CYS A 130 -1.84 2.24 -9.87
CA CYS A 130 -0.80 1.53 -10.61
C CYS A 130 0.31 2.45 -11.15
N ARG A 131 -0.03 3.68 -11.58
CA ARG A 131 0.96 4.68 -12.00
C ARG A 131 1.80 5.16 -10.82
N LEU A 132 1.15 5.52 -9.70
CA LEU A 132 1.82 6.00 -8.50
C LEU A 132 2.77 4.95 -7.92
N LEU A 133 2.34 3.68 -7.84
CA LEU A 133 3.18 2.59 -7.36
C LEU A 133 4.43 2.36 -8.23
N ARG A 134 4.35 2.55 -9.54
CA ARG A 134 5.53 2.47 -10.42
C ARG A 134 6.55 3.56 -10.10
N VAL A 135 6.10 4.79 -9.90
CA VAL A 135 6.97 5.92 -9.53
C VAL A 135 7.57 5.69 -8.14
N LEU A 136 6.75 5.37 -7.15
CA LEU A 136 7.20 5.10 -5.78
C LEU A 136 8.24 3.99 -5.75
N ASN A 137 7.99 2.86 -6.41
CA ASN A 137 8.91 1.74 -6.40
C ASN A 137 10.22 2.05 -7.12
N ALA A 138 10.20 2.85 -8.19
CA ALA A 138 11.42 3.30 -8.88
C ALA A 138 12.28 4.19 -7.96
N LEU A 139 11.67 5.18 -7.29
CA LEU A 139 12.37 6.06 -6.34
C LEU A 139 12.93 5.27 -5.15
N ARG A 140 12.16 4.33 -4.61
CA ARG A 140 12.58 3.46 -3.51
C ARG A 140 13.77 2.57 -3.89
N LEU A 141 13.81 2.06 -5.12
CA LEU A 141 14.95 1.30 -5.64
C LEU A 141 16.21 2.16 -5.74
N MET A 142 16.06 3.45 -6.01
CA MET A 142 17.16 4.43 -6.02
C MET A 142 17.58 4.92 -4.61
N GLY A 143 17.01 4.34 -3.55
CA GLY A 143 17.34 4.70 -2.17
C GLY A 143 16.61 5.94 -1.64
N ILE A 144 15.53 6.37 -2.31
CA ILE A 144 14.65 7.47 -1.87
C ILE A 144 13.38 6.85 -1.28
N PRO A 145 13.28 6.68 0.06
CA PRO A 145 12.08 6.11 0.67
C PRO A 145 10.99 7.19 0.74
N LEU A 146 10.25 7.34 -0.35
CA LEU A 146 9.09 8.22 -0.47
C LEU A 146 7.81 7.44 -0.17
N THR A 147 6.89 8.05 0.57
CA THR A 147 5.57 7.48 0.85
C THR A 147 4.53 7.92 -0.16
N PHE A 148 3.39 7.24 -0.15
CA PHE A 148 2.24 7.65 -0.95
C PHE A 148 1.73 9.03 -0.54
N THR A 149 1.58 9.29 0.76
CA THR A 149 1.13 10.59 1.30
C THR A 149 2.09 11.71 0.88
N GLN A 150 3.40 11.49 0.98
CA GLN A 150 4.40 12.47 0.53
C GLN A 150 4.30 12.73 -0.97
N LEU A 151 4.08 11.68 -1.77
CA LEU A 151 3.89 11.79 -3.21
C LEU A 151 2.60 12.55 -3.58
N GLU A 152 1.53 12.41 -2.80
CA GLU A 152 0.28 13.15 -3.05
C GLU A 152 0.39 14.64 -2.68
N GLU A 153 1.16 14.98 -1.66
CA GLU A 153 1.47 16.38 -1.28
C GLU A 153 2.44 17.05 -2.25
N LEU A 154 3.34 16.28 -2.86
CA LEU A 154 4.20 16.76 -3.93
C LEU A 154 3.35 16.99 -5.18
N SER A 155 3.02 18.26 -5.45
CA SER A 155 2.33 18.65 -6.68
C SER A 155 2.90 17.92 -7.91
N PRO A 156 2.07 17.40 -8.84
CA PRO A 156 2.54 16.66 -10.01
C PRO A 156 3.61 17.38 -10.83
N ALA A 157 3.66 18.72 -10.77
CA ALA A 157 4.65 19.53 -11.46
C ALA A 157 6.09 19.35 -10.93
N SER A 158 6.29 19.16 -9.62
CA SER A 158 7.63 19.16 -9.02
C SER A 158 8.39 17.82 -9.15
N ILE A 159 7.72 16.74 -9.55
CA ILE A 159 8.35 15.42 -9.75
C ILE A 159 8.66 15.13 -11.22
N VAL A 160 7.95 15.77 -12.15
CA VAL A 160 8.18 15.57 -13.59
C VAL A 160 9.45 16.31 -14.04
N ASP A 161 9.79 17.44 -13.41
CA ASP A 161 11.00 18.20 -13.75
C ASP A 161 12.31 17.42 -13.49
N PRO A 162 12.51 16.72 -12.36
CA PRO A 162 13.68 15.87 -12.15
C PRO A 162 13.76 14.64 -13.08
N LEU A 163 12.62 14.12 -13.57
CA LEU A 163 12.59 12.93 -14.43
C LEU A 163 12.80 13.25 -15.91
N ARG A 164 12.60 14.51 -16.32
CA ARG A 164 12.87 14.98 -17.68
C ARG A 164 14.37 15.16 -17.96
N ILE A 165 15.20 15.25 -16.91
CA ILE A 165 16.65 15.45 -17.00
C ILE A 165 17.44 14.15 -17.21
N PHE A 166 16.82 12.98 -17.04
CA PHE A 166 17.46 11.66 -17.28
C PHE A 166 17.05 11.03 -18.63
N GLY A 167 16.38 11.79 -19.50
CA GLY A 167 15.83 11.32 -20.77
C GLY A 167 16.37 12.05 -22.00
N ASN A 168 17.64 12.45 -22.00
CA ASN A 168 18.39 12.89 -23.19
C ASN A 168 19.77 12.24 -23.20
#